data_AF-A0A2V6DDP8-F1
#
_entry.id   AF-A0A2V6DDP8-F1
#
_cell.length_a   1.000
_cell.length_b   1.000
_cell.length_c   1.000
_cell.angle_alpha   90.00
_cell.angle_beta   90.00
_cell.angle_gamma   90.00
#
_symmetry.space_group_name_H-M   'P 1'
#
loop_
_entity.id
_entity.type
_entity.pdbx_description
1 polymer ?
#
loop_
_entity_poly.entity_id
_entity_poly.type
_entity_poly.pdbx_seq_one_letter_code
_entity_poly.pdbx_strand_id
1 'polypeptide(L)'
;MIVDTVFPRLPAIFALTISFLTSAHAGNATWDQAPTSGDWNTAGNWTPSTVPDGPTDIAAFGTSVQTSVSLSQPIAIGAIIFNAGASAYTITYETNFVFDGAGIINNSGFTQNIVIGPIANPGVTFFNNSASAGISTVFTNSGSILFNNTSTAGQATFINTAPLGGSTNFFNSSTAANATFILGNGGSMMFNDTSTAANGTFSIGGVMGQDAGGGNLYFFGNSSADHGTFTVSGNQFNNPDPVRGFVAFFQNSTASDAAITANGSTVNGALGGLIEFAGSSTAANATLTATGGSNGGLGGAIEFFEDADGGTSRIQLLGNGSLDVSVHNSPSVTVGSIEGSGHVFLGGNELIVGGNGLSTEFSGIIHDGGIGGGSGGSLAVLGTLTLSGANTYSGNTFINSGTLFVNNAAGSGTGTGTVHVNDGGMLGGVGKIAGRWMSEHR
;
A
#
# COMPACT_ATOMS: atom_id res chain seq x y z
N MET A 1 -2.02 -19.26 12.11
CA MET A 1 -2.81 -19.94 11.04
C MET A 1 -3.90 -18.99 10.56
N ILE A 2 -3.50 -17.97 9.80
CA ILE A 2 -4.33 -17.22 8.86
C ILE A 2 -3.56 -17.34 7.53
N VAL A 3 -3.43 -18.58 7.09
CA VAL A 3 -3.06 -18.93 5.71
C VAL A 3 -4.26 -19.73 5.28
N ASP A 4 -4.96 -19.28 4.23
CA ASP A 4 -6.29 -19.71 3.80
C ASP A 4 -7.50 -19.07 4.48
N THR A 5 -7.73 -17.77 4.26
CA THR A 5 -9.05 -17.28 3.83
C THR A 5 -8.89 -15.93 3.16
N VAL A 6 -9.31 -15.84 1.89
CA VAL A 6 -9.31 -14.64 1.03
C VAL A 6 -7.96 -14.32 0.36
N PHE A 7 -7.48 -15.22 -0.50
CA PHE A 7 -6.92 -14.72 -1.75
C PHE A 7 -8.06 -13.94 -2.44
N PRO A 8 -7.94 -12.62 -2.69
CA PRO A 8 -8.84 -12.00 -3.66
C PRO A 8 -8.68 -12.81 -4.93
N ARG A 9 -9.78 -13.36 -5.44
CA ARG A 9 -9.79 -14.06 -6.73
C ARG A 9 -9.07 -13.14 -7.70
N LEU A 10 -7.88 -13.54 -8.17
CA LEU A 10 -7.17 -12.84 -9.23
C LEU A 10 -8.21 -12.55 -10.31
N PRO A 11 -8.52 -11.28 -10.64
CA PRO A 11 -9.39 -11.02 -11.76
C PRO A 11 -8.70 -11.64 -12.96
N ALA A 12 -9.30 -12.70 -13.52
CA ALA A 12 -8.80 -13.32 -14.72
C ALA A 12 -8.63 -12.21 -15.76
N ILE A 13 -7.39 -12.01 -16.22
CA ILE A 13 -7.07 -11.08 -17.30
C ILE A 13 -7.70 -11.66 -18.56
N PHE A 14 -8.96 -11.33 -18.80
CA PHE A 14 -9.52 -11.40 -20.14
C PHE A 14 -9.00 -10.16 -20.87
N ALA A 15 -8.12 -10.37 -21.83
CA ALA A 15 -7.92 -9.43 -22.91
C ALA A 15 -9.27 -9.30 -23.64
N LEU A 16 -10.15 -8.42 -23.14
CA LEU A 16 -11.41 -8.12 -23.78
C LEU A 16 -11.11 -7.17 -24.93
N THR A 17 -10.94 -7.73 -26.13
CA THR A 17 -11.08 -6.95 -27.35
C THR A 17 -12.53 -6.48 -27.44
N ILE A 18 -12.80 -5.26 -26.98
CA ILE A 18 -14.07 -4.59 -27.22
C ILE A 18 -14.05 -4.18 -28.69
N SER A 19 -14.75 -4.93 -29.53
CA SER A 19 -15.01 -4.54 -30.91
C SER A 19 -16.03 -3.40 -30.91
N PHE A 20 -15.54 -2.17 -31.06
CA PHE A 20 -16.39 -1.00 -31.32
C PHE A 20 -16.92 -1.10 -32.74
N LEU A 21 -18.25 -0.98 -32.91
CA LEU A 21 -18.81 -0.60 -34.20
C LEU A 21 -18.30 0.82 -34.44
N THR A 22 -17.33 0.99 -35.34
CA THR A 22 -16.86 2.31 -35.73
C THR A 22 -18.02 3.06 -36.37
N SER A 23 -18.63 3.97 -35.62
CA SER A 23 -19.60 4.90 -36.18
C SER A 23 -18.84 5.76 -37.18
N ALA A 24 -19.31 5.84 -38.42
CA ALA A 24 -18.59 6.45 -39.54
C ALA A 24 -18.36 7.98 -39.44
N HIS A 25 -18.54 8.57 -38.24
CA HIS A 25 -18.43 9.99 -37.95
C HIS A 25 -17.68 10.34 -36.64
N ALA A 26 -17.16 9.37 -35.88
CA ALA A 26 -16.41 9.63 -34.65
C ALA A 26 -15.18 10.52 -34.94
N GLY A 27 -15.05 11.63 -34.22
CA GLY A 27 -13.99 12.60 -34.42
C GLY A 27 -13.92 13.61 -33.28
N ASN A 28 -12.86 14.41 -33.27
CA ASN A 28 -12.64 15.43 -32.24
C ASN A 28 -13.82 16.42 -32.15
N ALA A 29 -14.32 16.68 -30.95
CA ALA A 29 -15.38 17.65 -30.74
C ALA A 29 -15.26 18.37 -29.40
N THR A 30 -15.88 19.54 -29.31
CA THR A 30 -15.91 20.37 -28.09
C THR A 30 -17.30 20.39 -27.49
N TRP A 31 -17.41 20.14 -26.19
CA TRP A 31 -18.67 20.24 -25.46
C TRP A 31 -19.21 21.67 -25.52
N ASP A 32 -20.47 21.82 -25.92
CA ASP A 32 -21.03 23.14 -26.19
C ASP A 32 -21.15 24.01 -24.93
N GLN A 33 -21.16 25.33 -25.14
CA GLN A 33 -21.42 26.26 -24.03
C GLN A 33 -22.85 26.13 -23.48
N ALA A 34 -23.79 25.71 -24.32
CA ALA A 34 -25.20 25.52 -23.98
C ALA A 34 -25.77 24.29 -24.72
N PRO A 35 -25.36 23.08 -24.31
CA PRO A 35 -25.84 21.84 -24.92
C PRO A 35 -27.32 21.60 -24.57
N THR A 36 -27.98 20.76 -25.37
CA THR A 36 -29.41 20.45 -25.20
C THR A 36 -29.70 19.49 -24.05
N SER A 37 -28.70 18.70 -23.65
CA SER A 37 -28.77 17.77 -22.53
C SER A 37 -27.39 17.59 -21.88
N GLY A 38 -27.33 16.81 -20.79
CA GLY A 38 -26.06 16.39 -20.17
C GLY A 38 -25.45 15.12 -20.75
N ASP A 39 -26.04 14.51 -21.78
CA ASP A 39 -25.57 13.21 -22.29
C ASP A 39 -24.41 13.36 -23.29
N TRP A 40 -23.27 12.73 -22.97
CA TRP A 40 -22.08 12.65 -23.81
C TRP A 40 -22.40 12.05 -25.17
N ASN A 41 -23.24 11.01 -25.21
CA ASN A 41 -23.53 10.26 -26.44
C ASN A 41 -24.54 10.97 -27.36
N THR A 42 -24.99 12.18 -27.02
CA THR A 42 -25.87 12.99 -27.86
C THR A 42 -25.04 13.94 -28.74
N ALA A 43 -24.94 13.66 -30.04
CA ALA A 43 -24.12 14.42 -31.00
C ALA A 43 -24.41 15.93 -31.02
N GLY A 44 -25.66 16.35 -30.76
CA GLY A 44 -26.06 17.75 -30.73
C GLY A 44 -25.59 18.54 -29.50
N ASN A 45 -24.84 17.93 -28.59
CA ASN A 45 -24.20 18.60 -27.45
C ASN A 45 -22.73 18.96 -27.72
N TRP A 46 -22.25 18.66 -28.92
CA TRP A 46 -20.86 18.82 -29.33
C TRP A 46 -20.75 19.70 -30.57
N THR A 47 -19.64 20.43 -30.68
CA THR A 47 -19.23 21.16 -31.88
C THR A 47 -17.87 20.65 -32.40
N PRO A 48 -17.78 20.16 -33.65
CA PRO A 48 -18.89 19.88 -34.57
C PRO A 48 -19.85 18.83 -34.01
N SER A 49 -21.08 18.75 -34.55
CA SER A 49 -22.16 17.84 -34.09
C SER A 49 -21.84 16.37 -34.36
N THR A 50 -20.85 15.85 -33.65
CA THR A 50 -20.39 14.47 -33.62
C THR A 50 -20.06 14.08 -32.18
N VAL A 51 -20.10 12.79 -31.87
CA VAL A 51 -19.74 12.27 -30.55
C VAL A 51 -18.27 11.86 -30.57
N PRO A 52 -17.42 12.38 -29.66
CA PRO A 52 -16.09 11.82 -29.44
C PRO A 52 -16.20 10.46 -28.74
N ASP A 53 -16.11 9.38 -29.51
CA ASP A 53 -16.26 7.99 -29.04
C ASP A 53 -15.30 6.99 -29.74
N GLY A 54 -14.32 7.50 -30.49
CA GLY A 54 -13.22 6.72 -31.08
C GLY A 54 -11.92 6.78 -30.26
N PRO A 55 -11.08 5.73 -30.29
CA PRO A 55 -9.85 5.62 -29.50
C PRO A 55 -8.77 6.67 -29.82
N THR A 56 -8.95 7.46 -30.89
CA THR A 56 -8.08 8.59 -31.26
C THR A 56 -8.73 9.95 -31.04
N ASP A 57 -10.01 9.98 -30.65
CA ASP A 57 -10.78 11.22 -30.58
C ASP A 57 -10.38 12.04 -29.36
N ILE A 58 -10.55 13.35 -29.50
CA ILE A 58 -10.35 14.33 -28.45
C ILE A 58 -11.69 14.96 -28.12
N ALA A 59 -12.13 14.80 -26.88
CA ALA A 59 -13.23 15.57 -26.30
C ALA A 59 -12.67 16.79 -25.58
N ALA A 60 -12.95 17.98 -26.10
CA ALA A 60 -12.55 19.23 -25.49
C ALA A 60 -13.69 19.82 -24.65
N PHE A 61 -13.37 20.37 -23.48
CA PHE A 61 -14.32 21.03 -22.60
C PHE A 61 -13.91 22.47 -22.37
N GLY A 62 -14.82 23.41 -22.64
CA GLY A 62 -14.66 24.84 -22.37
C GLY A 62 -15.55 25.30 -21.20
N THR A 63 -15.96 26.57 -21.21
CA THR A 63 -17.04 27.04 -20.32
C THR A 63 -18.39 26.50 -20.82
N SER A 64 -19.21 25.98 -19.92
CA SER A 64 -20.57 25.54 -20.25
C SER A 64 -21.54 25.82 -19.10
N VAL A 65 -22.81 26.06 -19.44
CA VAL A 65 -23.91 26.09 -18.47
C VAL A 65 -24.35 24.69 -18.03
N GLN A 66 -23.95 23.65 -18.77
CA GLN A 66 -24.23 22.25 -18.45
C GLN A 66 -22.92 21.55 -18.10
N THR A 67 -22.64 21.45 -16.80
CA THR A 67 -21.40 20.87 -16.28
C THR A 67 -21.56 19.46 -15.72
N SER A 68 -22.80 19.00 -15.54
CA SER A 68 -23.11 17.60 -15.24
C SER A 68 -23.24 16.83 -16.55
N VAL A 69 -22.29 15.92 -16.79
CA VAL A 69 -22.22 15.11 -18.01
C VAL A 69 -22.42 13.64 -17.66
N SER A 70 -23.21 12.92 -18.44
CA SER A 70 -23.45 11.48 -18.27
C SER A 70 -23.06 10.71 -19.53
N LEU A 71 -22.67 9.44 -19.38
CA LEU A 71 -22.51 8.53 -20.52
C LEU A 71 -23.68 7.55 -20.54
N SER A 72 -24.47 7.56 -21.61
CA SER A 72 -25.56 6.60 -21.83
C SER A 72 -25.09 5.32 -22.55
N GLN A 73 -23.88 5.31 -23.11
CA GLN A 73 -23.25 4.17 -23.79
C GLN A 73 -21.76 4.05 -23.42
N PRO A 74 -21.15 2.86 -23.54
CA PRO A 74 -19.71 2.72 -23.38
C PRO A 74 -18.96 3.44 -24.51
N ILE A 75 -17.81 4.03 -24.21
CA ILE A 75 -16.98 4.73 -25.19
C ILE A 75 -15.50 4.38 -25.05
N ALA A 76 -14.76 4.49 -26.16
CA ALA A 76 -13.31 4.63 -26.16
C ALA A 76 -12.93 6.03 -26.59
N ILE A 77 -11.86 6.58 -26.02
CA ILE A 77 -11.39 7.91 -26.39
C ILE A 77 -9.87 8.01 -26.39
N GLY A 78 -9.34 8.88 -27.22
CA GLY A 78 -7.93 9.25 -27.19
C GLY A 78 -7.63 10.15 -26.01
N ALA A 79 -8.36 11.26 -25.88
CA ALA A 79 -8.17 12.21 -24.78
C ALA A 79 -9.42 13.00 -24.39
N ILE A 80 -9.44 13.43 -23.13
CA ILE A 80 -10.27 14.53 -22.64
C ILE A 80 -9.37 15.72 -22.35
N ILE A 81 -9.71 16.88 -22.89
CA ILE A 81 -8.98 18.13 -22.65
C ILE A 81 -9.92 19.15 -22.02
N PHE A 82 -9.70 19.46 -20.75
CA PHE A 82 -10.33 20.63 -20.11
C PHE A 82 -9.47 21.85 -20.42
N ASN A 83 -9.98 22.74 -21.28
CA ASN A 83 -9.26 23.94 -21.72
C ASN A 83 -9.08 24.94 -20.57
N ALA A 84 -8.13 25.86 -20.73
CA ALA A 84 -7.93 26.95 -19.77
C ALA A 84 -9.24 27.73 -19.53
N GLY A 85 -9.62 27.90 -18.27
CA GLY A 85 -10.86 28.55 -17.88
C GLY A 85 -12.14 27.74 -18.12
N ALA A 86 -12.03 26.45 -18.47
CA ALA A 86 -13.20 25.57 -18.53
C ALA A 86 -13.94 25.50 -17.20
N SER A 87 -15.25 25.26 -17.25
CA SER A 87 -16.06 25.07 -16.04
C SER A 87 -15.56 23.87 -15.22
N ALA A 88 -15.95 23.78 -13.94
CA ALA A 88 -15.79 22.55 -13.16
C ALA A 88 -16.88 21.55 -13.56
N TYR A 89 -16.49 20.49 -14.26
CA TYR A 89 -17.38 19.42 -14.72
C TYR A 89 -17.44 18.28 -13.71
N THR A 90 -18.59 17.60 -13.72
CA THR A 90 -18.78 16.28 -13.14
C THR A 90 -19.23 15.34 -14.23
N ILE A 91 -18.40 14.36 -14.57
CA ILE A 91 -18.71 13.31 -15.56
C ILE A 91 -19.08 12.04 -14.79
N THR A 92 -20.32 11.58 -14.94
CA THR A 92 -20.85 10.39 -14.26
C THR A 92 -21.15 9.30 -15.27
N TYR A 93 -20.74 8.06 -15.00
CA TYR A 93 -21.03 6.94 -15.88
C TYR A 93 -21.15 5.61 -15.12
N GLU A 94 -21.93 4.71 -15.71
CA GLU A 94 -22.09 3.31 -15.26
C GLU A 94 -21.60 2.33 -16.33
N THR A 95 -21.19 2.82 -17.50
CA THR A 95 -20.70 2.03 -18.63
C THR A 95 -19.17 1.93 -18.63
N ASN A 96 -18.61 1.14 -19.56
CA ASN A 96 -17.15 1.11 -19.71
C ASN A 96 -16.64 2.41 -20.35
N PHE A 97 -15.50 2.89 -19.85
CA PHE A 97 -14.82 4.07 -20.37
C PHE A 97 -13.35 3.73 -20.62
N VAL A 98 -12.95 3.70 -21.89
CA VAL A 98 -11.59 3.32 -22.31
C VAL A 98 -10.82 4.55 -22.77
N PHE A 99 -9.60 4.72 -22.25
CA PHE A 99 -8.62 5.71 -22.68
C PHE A 99 -7.45 5.01 -23.38
N ASP A 100 -7.34 5.16 -24.69
CA ASP A 100 -6.29 4.52 -25.51
C ASP A 100 -5.22 5.50 -26.03
N GLY A 101 -5.43 6.80 -25.82
CA GLY A 101 -4.50 7.87 -26.20
C GLY A 101 -3.82 8.53 -25.01
N ALA A 102 -3.89 9.86 -24.92
CA ALA A 102 -3.24 10.65 -23.87
C ALA A 102 -3.97 10.54 -22.51
N GLY A 103 -5.25 10.18 -22.48
CA GLY A 103 -6.06 10.18 -21.26
C GLY A 103 -6.65 11.55 -20.94
N ILE A 104 -6.50 12.04 -19.71
CA ILE A 104 -7.10 13.30 -19.24
C ILE A 104 -6.02 14.38 -19.11
N ILE A 105 -6.27 15.53 -19.74
CA ILE A 105 -5.44 16.73 -19.65
C ILE A 105 -6.31 17.85 -19.08
N ASN A 106 -6.00 18.29 -17.86
CA ASN A 106 -6.74 19.36 -17.20
C ASN A 106 -5.92 20.65 -17.14
N ASN A 107 -6.27 21.62 -18.00
CA ASN A 107 -5.69 22.96 -18.00
C ASN A 107 -6.63 24.02 -17.41
N SER A 108 -7.78 23.61 -16.86
CA SER A 108 -8.87 24.53 -16.49
C SER A 108 -8.58 25.44 -15.30
N GLY A 109 -7.67 25.02 -14.42
CA GLY A 109 -7.48 25.65 -13.11
C GLY A 109 -8.49 25.20 -12.05
N PHE A 110 -9.46 24.35 -12.40
CA PHE A 110 -10.43 23.76 -11.47
C PHE A 110 -10.28 22.24 -11.37
N THR A 111 -10.69 21.69 -10.23
CA THR A 111 -10.79 20.24 -10.05
C THR A 111 -11.96 19.69 -10.87
N GLN A 112 -11.71 18.63 -11.63
CA GLN A 112 -12.71 17.94 -12.44
C GLN A 112 -13.12 16.64 -11.73
N ASN A 113 -14.41 16.36 -11.66
CA ASN A 113 -14.94 15.19 -10.95
C ASN A 113 -15.35 14.10 -11.94
N ILE A 114 -14.87 12.89 -11.72
CA ILE A 114 -15.19 11.70 -12.48
C ILE A 114 -15.84 10.70 -11.53
N VAL A 115 -17.08 10.29 -11.81
CA VAL A 115 -17.89 9.47 -10.91
C VAL A 115 -18.29 8.17 -11.60
N ILE A 116 -17.83 7.05 -11.05
CA ILE A 116 -18.12 5.71 -11.56
C ILE A 116 -19.28 5.13 -10.75
N GLY A 117 -20.49 5.28 -11.29
CA GLY A 117 -21.78 4.69 -10.88
C GLY A 117 -22.27 4.94 -9.45
N PRO A 118 -23.59 4.80 -9.20
CA PRO A 118 -24.14 4.34 -7.94
C PRO A 118 -24.38 2.81 -7.97
N ILE A 119 -23.55 2.09 -7.20
CA ILE A 119 -23.70 0.76 -6.56
C ILE A 119 -24.30 -0.47 -7.30
N ALA A 120 -25.20 -0.38 -8.28
CA ALA A 120 -25.93 -1.57 -8.77
C ALA A 120 -25.21 -2.37 -9.87
N ASN A 121 -24.48 -1.72 -10.78
CA ASN A 121 -23.68 -2.38 -11.82
C ASN A 121 -22.62 -1.42 -12.39
N PRO A 122 -21.54 -1.13 -11.64
CA PRO A 122 -20.57 -0.12 -12.05
C PRO A 122 -19.69 -0.62 -13.20
N GLY A 123 -19.52 0.21 -14.22
CA GLY A 123 -18.64 -0.06 -15.36
C GLY A 123 -17.15 -0.06 -15.00
N VAL A 124 -16.33 -0.47 -15.97
CA VAL A 124 -14.86 -0.51 -15.83
C VAL A 124 -14.23 0.63 -16.63
N THR A 125 -13.31 1.35 -15.98
CA THR A 125 -12.49 2.38 -16.61
C THR A 125 -11.12 1.79 -16.95
N PHE A 126 -10.65 2.00 -18.18
CA PHE A 126 -9.35 1.51 -18.63
C PHE A 126 -8.48 2.69 -19.04
N PHE A 127 -7.27 2.78 -18.47
CA PHE A 127 -6.18 3.59 -18.97
C PHE A 127 -5.15 2.65 -19.60
N ASN A 128 -5.10 2.63 -20.92
CA ASN A 128 -4.22 1.73 -21.67
C ASN A 128 -2.98 2.48 -22.19
N ASN A 129 -1.97 1.71 -22.59
CA ASN A 129 -0.78 2.23 -23.24
C ASN A 129 -0.10 3.30 -22.39
N SER A 130 -0.02 4.54 -22.84
CA SER A 130 0.57 5.66 -22.10
C SER A 130 -0.47 6.63 -21.52
N ALA A 131 -1.74 6.25 -21.45
CA ALA A 131 -2.81 7.13 -21.01
C ALA A 131 -2.60 7.60 -19.56
N SER A 132 -2.92 8.87 -19.30
CA SER A 132 -2.81 9.49 -17.97
C SER A 132 -4.18 9.82 -17.39
N ALA A 133 -4.37 9.65 -16.08
CA ALA A 133 -5.54 10.21 -15.36
C ALA A 133 -5.43 11.73 -15.12
N GLY A 134 -4.31 12.34 -15.48
CA GLY A 134 -4.09 13.77 -15.46
C GLY A 134 -3.77 14.34 -14.07
N ILE A 135 -3.99 15.64 -13.94
CA ILE A 135 -3.80 16.43 -12.71
C ILE A 135 -5.12 17.08 -12.32
N SER A 136 -5.35 17.30 -11.02
CA SER A 136 -6.57 17.96 -10.52
C SER A 136 -7.84 17.28 -11.02
N THR A 137 -7.80 15.94 -11.10
CA THR A 137 -8.95 15.09 -11.40
C THR A 137 -9.24 14.26 -10.16
N VAL A 138 -10.52 14.15 -9.78
CA VAL A 138 -10.96 13.32 -8.66
C VAL A 138 -11.86 12.22 -9.18
N PHE A 139 -11.47 10.97 -8.94
CA PHE A 139 -12.25 9.78 -9.26
C PHE A 139 -12.99 9.31 -8.00
N THR A 140 -14.31 9.41 -8.00
CA THR A 140 -15.16 8.73 -7.01
C THR A 140 -15.55 7.39 -7.59
N ASN A 141 -14.96 6.33 -7.07
CA ASN A 141 -14.98 5.03 -7.71
C ASN A 141 -15.84 4.03 -6.92
N SER A 142 -16.98 3.66 -7.50
CA SER A 142 -17.77 2.51 -7.04
C SER A 142 -17.54 1.26 -7.89
N GLY A 143 -16.70 1.34 -8.94
CA GLY A 143 -16.42 0.28 -9.89
C GLY A 143 -14.95 -0.13 -9.90
N SER A 144 -14.42 -0.35 -11.10
CA SER A 144 -13.00 -0.70 -11.31
C SER A 144 -12.32 0.30 -12.24
N ILE A 145 -11.11 0.71 -11.89
CA ILE A 145 -10.21 1.50 -12.73
C ILE A 145 -8.94 0.67 -12.94
N LEU A 146 -8.57 0.41 -14.19
CA LEU A 146 -7.41 -0.39 -14.55
C LEU A 146 -6.40 0.46 -15.32
N PHE A 147 -5.16 0.52 -14.82
CA PHE A 147 -4.00 1.08 -15.51
C PHE A 147 -3.18 -0.07 -16.10
N ASN A 148 -3.10 -0.14 -17.43
CA ASN A 148 -2.40 -1.19 -18.17
C ASN A 148 -1.17 -0.64 -18.90
N ASN A 149 -0.27 -1.52 -19.34
CA ASN A 149 0.93 -1.18 -20.12
C ASN A 149 1.85 -0.17 -19.39
N THR A 150 2.02 1.05 -19.91
CA THR A 150 2.89 2.10 -19.34
C THR A 150 2.06 3.31 -18.89
N SER A 151 0.80 3.10 -18.55
CA SER A 151 -0.15 4.17 -18.20
C SER A 151 0.14 4.73 -16.81
N THR A 152 -0.42 5.90 -16.51
CA THR A 152 -0.13 6.61 -15.26
C THR A 152 -1.34 7.24 -14.60
N ALA A 153 -1.42 7.13 -13.27
CA ALA A 153 -2.41 7.85 -12.48
C ALA A 153 -2.10 9.36 -12.35
N GLY A 154 -0.93 9.82 -12.83
CA GLY A 154 -0.56 11.22 -12.86
C GLY A 154 -0.51 11.85 -11.46
N GLN A 155 -1.34 12.88 -11.26
CA GLN A 155 -1.54 13.61 -10.00
C GLN A 155 -3.03 13.65 -9.64
N ALA A 156 -3.79 12.63 -10.05
CA ALA A 156 -5.21 12.51 -9.73
C ALA A 156 -5.43 12.03 -8.28
N THR A 157 -6.65 12.20 -7.78
CA THR A 157 -7.10 11.61 -6.51
C THR A 157 -8.13 10.52 -6.79
N PHE A 158 -7.99 9.36 -6.16
CA PHE A 158 -8.89 8.22 -6.30
C PHE A 158 -9.50 7.88 -4.94
N ILE A 159 -10.83 7.85 -4.90
CA ILE A 159 -11.62 7.58 -3.71
C ILE A 159 -12.36 6.26 -3.93
N ASN A 160 -11.80 5.19 -3.36
CA ASN A 160 -12.33 3.84 -3.43
C ASN A 160 -13.08 3.51 -2.14
N THR A 161 -14.08 4.30 -1.78
CA THR A 161 -14.79 4.19 -0.49
C THR A 161 -16.30 3.98 -0.63
N ALA A 162 -16.77 3.60 -1.82
CA ALA A 162 -18.17 3.31 -2.07
C ALA A 162 -18.67 2.12 -1.21
N PRO A 163 -19.99 1.98 -0.95
CA PRO A 163 -20.57 0.93 -0.11
C PRO A 163 -20.18 -0.53 -0.41
N LEU A 164 -19.74 -0.82 -1.63
CA LEU A 164 -19.27 -2.16 -2.05
C LEU A 164 -17.75 -2.22 -2.30
N GLY A 165 -17.03 -1.13 -1.98
CA GLY A 165 -15.62 -0.95 -2.31
C GLY A 165 -15.39 -0.62 -3.79
N GLY A 166 -14.66 0.47 -4.07
CA GLY A 166 -14.08 0.69 -5.40
C GLY A 166 -12.76 -0.07 -5.56
N SER A 167 -12.36 -0.37 -6.79
CA SER A 167 -11.04 -0.95 -7.08
C SER A 167 -10.24 -0.09 -8.07
N THR A 168 -8.97 0.14 -7.78
CA THR A 168 -8.03 0.76 -8.73
C THR A 168 -6.79 -0.10 -8.83
N ASN A 169 -6.46 -0.62 -10.00
CA ASN A 169 -5.40 -1.61 -10.17
C ASN A 169 -4.41 -1.21 -11.27
N PHE A 170 -3.15 -1.57 -11.06
CA PHE A 170 -2.01 -1.30 -11.92
C PHE A 170 -1.39 -2.62 -12.41
N PHE A 171 -1.24 -2.75 -13.72
CA PHE A 171 -0.66 -3.92 -14.38
C PHE A 171 0.52 -3.51 -15.27
N ASN A 172 1.30 -4.50 -15.70
CA ASN A 172 2.47 -4.34 -16.55
C ASN A 172 3.48 -3.35 -15.95
N SER A 173 3.84 -2.27 -16.64
CA SER A 173 4.79 -1.25 -16.18
C SER A 173 4.09 0.09 -15.88
N SER A 174 2.82 0.05 -15.50
CA SER A 174 2.04 1.24 -15.16
C SER A 174 2.48 1.82 -13.81
N THR A 175 2.15 3.10 -13.57
CA THR A 175 2.62 3.83 -12.38
C THR A 175 1.55 4.68 -11.72
N ALA A 176 1.54 4.67 -10.39
CA ALA A 176 0.74 5.60 -9.59
C ALA A 176 1.27 7.05 -9.64
N ALA A 177 2.50 7.25 -10.14
CA ALA A 177 3.18 8.54 -10.22
C ALA A 177 3.13 9.33 -8.90
N ASN A 178 2.41 10.44 -8.84
CA ASN A 178 2.25 11.28 -7.64
C ASN A 178 0.77 11.35 -7.21
N ALA A 179 -0.05 10.37 -7.61
CA ALA A 179 -1.47 10.35 -7.31
C ALA A 179 -1.74 10.07 -5.83
N THR A 180 -2.94 10.47 -5.38
CA THR A 180 -3.43 10.20 -4.03
C THR A 180 -4.54 9.15 -4.07
N PHE A 181 -4.48 8.17 -3.17
CA PHE A 181 -5.46 7.08 -3.10
C PHE A 181 -6.03 6.97 -1.69
N ILE A 182 -7.36 6.84 -1.61
CA ILE A 182 -8.09 6.65 -0.36
C ILE A 182 -8.87 5.33 -0.49
N LEU A 183 -8.47 4.34 0.31
CA LEU A 183 -9.05 3.00 0.31
C LEU A 183 -9.78 2.78 1.63
N GLY A 184 -11.08 2.48 1.58
CA GLY A 184 -11.88 2.20 2.76
C GLY A 184 -13.19 1.52 2.38
N ASN A 185 -13.95 1.01 3.35
CA ASN A 185 -15.23 0.33 3.10
C ASN A 185 -15.13 -0.83 2.08
N GLY A 186 -14.10 -1.68 2.23
CA GLY A 186 -13.80 -2.75 1.27
C GLY A 186 -13.06 -2.30 0.01
N GLY A 187 -12.76 -1.00 -0.12
CA GLY A 187 -11.92 -0.45 -1.17
C GLY A 187 -10.61 -1.20 -1.34
N SER A 188 -10.29 -1.55 -2.58
CA SER A 188 -9.13 -2.36 -2.91
C SER A 188 -8.21 -1.70 -3.93
N MET A 189 -6.95 -2.10 -3.90
CA MET A 189 -5.95 -1.73 -4.89
C MET A 189 -4.94 -2.86 -5.07
N MET A 190 -4.44 -2.99 -6.28
CA MET A 190 -3.39 -3.96 -6.62
C MET A 190 -2.35 -3.34 -7.55
N PHE A 191 -1.09 -3.62 -7.28
CA PHE A 191 0.02 -3.51 -8.23
C PHE A 191 0.48 -4.92 -8.62
N ASN A 192 0.58 -5.20 -9.91
CA ASN A 192 1.03 -6.48 -10.44
C ASN A 192 2.03 -6.29 -11.59
N ASP A 193 2.73 -7.36 -11.98
CA ASP A 193 3.83 -7.37 -12.94
C ASP A 193 4.99 -6.46 -12.49
N THR A 194 5.38 -5.44 -13.25
CA THR A 194 6.48 -4.51 -12.93
C THR A 194 5.97 -3.10 -12.59
N SER A 195 4.70 -2.99 -12.19
CA SER A 195 4.07 -1.71 -11.89
C SER A 195 4.62 -1.09 -10.60
N THR A 196 4.53 0.23 -10.48
CA THR A 196 5.14 0.98 -9.37
C THR A 196 4.18 1.98 -8.72
N ALA A 197 4.19 2.01 -7.39
CA ALA A 197 3.54 3.06 -6.60
C ALA A 197 4.26 4.42 -6.71
N ALA A 198 5.48 4.46 -7.23
CA ALA A 198 6.29 5.66 -7.45
C ALA A 198 6.31 6.58 -6.21
N ASN A 199 5.86 7.83 -6.32
CA ASN A 199 5.77 8.80 -5.22
C ASN A 199 4.31 8.96 -4.73
N GLY A 200 3.46 7.96 -4.98
CA GLY A 200 2.04 8.02 -4.63
C GLY A 200 1.82 8.12 -3.12
N THR A 201 0.70 8.74 -2.74
CA THR A 201 0.26 8.83 -1.34
C THR A 201 -0.98 7.96 -1.13
N PHE A 202 -0.93 7.05 -0.18
CA PHE A 202 -1.96 6.05 0.04
C PHE A 202 -2.48 6.14 1.47
N SER A 203 -3.77 6.41 1.62
CA SER A 203 -4.51 6.29 2.88
C SER A 203 -5.30 5.00 2.84
N ILE A 204 -4.82 3.98 3.55
CA ILE A 204 -5.40 2.65 3.60
C ILE A 204 -6.12 2.50 4.94
N GLY A 205 -7.44 2.55 4.90
CA GLY A 205 -8.32 2.40 6.05
C GLY A 205 -9.34 3.54 6.17
N GLY A 206 -10.48 3.19 6.77
CA GLY A 206 -11.52 4.09 7.27
C GLY A 206 -12.36 4.85 6.24
N VAL A 207 -13.63 4.45 6.06
CA VAL A 207 -14.78 5.34 6.34
C VAL A 207 -16.05 4.54 6.68
N MET A 208 -16.95 5.27 7.37
CA MET A 208 -18.06 4.89 8.26
C MET A 208 -19.00 3.74 7.84
N GLY A 209 -19.26 2.85 8.78
CA GLY A 209 -20.39 1.93 8.76
C GLY A 209 -20.18 0.75 9.70
N GLN A 210 -21.24 0.26 10.35
CA GLN A 210 -21.22 -0.98 11.15
C GLN A 210 -20.93 -2.23 10.30
N ASP A 211 -20.93 -2.09 8.96
CA ASP A 211 -20.71 -3.18 7.99
C ASP A 211 -19.56 -2.87 6.99
N ALA A 212 -18.75 -1.85 7.27
CA ALA A 212 -17.73 -1.37 6.32
C ALA A 212 -16.43 -2.18 6.42
N GLY A 213 -16.00 -2.79 5.32
CA GLY A 213 -14.73 -3.52 5.23
C GLY A 213 -13.49 -2.61 5.36
N GLY A 214 -12.34 -3.20 5.67
CA GLY A 214 -11.05 -2.50 5.65
C GLY A 214 -10.65 -2.03 4.24
N GLY A 215 -9.73 -1.06 4.16
CA GLY A 215 -9.04 -0.75 2.91
C GLY A 215 -7.90 -1.75 2.69
N ASN A 216 -7.74 -2.26 1.47
CA ASN A 216 -6.74 -3.29 1.15
C ASN A 216 -5.87 -2.87 -0.03
N LEU A 217 -4.56 -3.03 0.11
CA LEU A 217 -3.58 -2.77 -0.94
C LEU A 217 -2.63 -3.96 -1.07
N TYR A 218 -2.43 -4.42 -2.30
CA TYR A 218 -1.61 -5.60 -2.59
C TYR A 218 -0.53 -5.31 -3.64
N PHE A 219 0.65 -5.86 -3.42
CA PHE A 219 1.74 -5.91 -4.40
C PHE A 219 2.03 -7.38 -4.78
N PHE A 220 2.03 -7.68 -6.07
CA PHE A 220 2.32 -9.00 -6.64
C PHE A 220 3.38 -8.92 -7.75
N GLY A 221 3.80 -10.07 -8.28
CA GLY A 221 4.77 -10.13 -9.37
C GLY A 221 6.11 -9.53 -8.95
N ASN A 222 6.63 -8.62 -9.76
CA ASN A 222 7.84 -7.84 -9.54
C ASN A 222 7.51 -6.35 -9.28
N SER A 223 6.32 -6.07 -8.75
CA SER A 223 5.86 -4.70 -8.51
C SER A 223 6.61 -4.04 -7.35
N SER A 224 6.61 -2.72 -7.32
CA SER A 224 7.36 -1.95 -6.34
C SER A 224 6.53 -0.86 -5.66
N ALA A 225 6.68 -0.73 -4.33
CA ALA A 225 6.20 0.44 -3.60
C ALA A 225 7.09 1.68 -3.82
N ASP A 226 8.30 1.50 -4.36
CA ASP A 226 9.22 2.55 -4.79
C ASP A 226 9.46 3.61 -3.70
N HIS A 227 9.08 4.88 -3.91
CA HIS A 227 9.18 5.98 -2.93
C HIS A 227 7.82 6.33 -2.32
N GLY A 228 6.84 5.43 -2.37
CA GLY A 228 5.47 5.69 -1.97
C GLY A 228 5.33 5.94 -0.47
N THR A 229 4.31 6.72 -0.10
CA THR A 229 3.97 6.97 1.31
C THR A 229 2.63 6.33 1.65
N PHE A 230 2.63 5.44 2.64
CA PHE A 230 1.48 4.60 2.98
C PHE A 230 1.10 4.79 4.44
N THR A 231 -0.16 5.17 4.68
CA THR A 231 -0.75 5.21 6.02
C THR A 231 -1.77 4.09 6.15
N VAL A 232 -1.46 3.09 6.96
CA VAL A 232 -2.28 1.90 7.17
C VAL A 232 -2.98 2.02 8.52
N SER A 233 -4.26 2.37 8.51
CA SER A 233 -5.00 2.69 9.72
C SER A 233 -5.44 1.44 10.48
N GLY A 234 -5.32 1.45 11.81
CA GLY A 234 -6.00 0.48 12.67
C GLY A 234 -7.51 0.69 12.69
N ASN A 235 -8.22 -0.20 13.39
CA ASN A 235 -9.65 -0.04 13.61
C ASN A 235 -9.91 1.24 14.43
N GLN A 236 -10.82 2.09 13.96
CA GLN A 236 -11.25 3.31 14.64
C GLN A 236 -12.71 3.27 15.09
N PHE A 237 -13.41 2.17 14.82
CA PHE A 237 -14.84 2.03 15.06
C PHE A 237 -15.14 0.86 16.00
N ASN A 238 -16.18 1.01 16.81
CA ASN A 238 -16.66 -0.06 17.70
C ASN A 238 -17.52 -1.06 16.89
N ASN A 239 -16.91 -1.75 15.94
CA ASN A 239 -17.54 -2.78 15.10
C ASN A 239 -17.09 -4.17 15.58
N PRO A 240 -17.99 -5.17 15.69
CA PRO A 240 -17.61 -6.56 15.97
C PRO A 240 -16.60 -7.17 14.99
N ASP A 241 -16.52 -6.71 13.73
CA ASP A 241 -15.61 -7.26 12.72
C ASP A 241 -14.20 -6.62 12.77
N PRO A 242 -13.13 -7.39 12.44
CA PRO A 242 -11.75 -6.91 12.42
C PRO A 242 -11.48 -5.96 11.23
N VAL A 243 -12.01 -4.75 11.28
CA VAL A 243 -11.79 -3.72 10.26
C VAL A 243 -10.45 -3.04 10.49
N ARG A 244 -9.47 -3.30 9.63
CA ARG A 244 -8.17 -2.60 9.61
C ARG A 244 -7.76 -2.27 8.19
N GLY A 245 -6.87 -1.29 8.04
CA GLY A 245 -6.09 -1.14 6.83
C GLY A 245 -5.11 -2.29 6.69
N PHE A 246 -4.89 -2.74 5.46
CA PHE A 246 -4.00 -3.84 5.16
C PHE A 246 -3.17 -3.54 3.92
N VAL A 247 -1.86 -3.66 4.04
CA VAL A 247 -0.90 -3.61 2.93
C VAL A 247 -0.11 -4.91 2.93
N ALA A 248 -0.08 -5.61 1.80
CA ALA A 248 0.66 -6.85 1.68
C ALA A 248 1.52 -6.92 0.41
N PHE A 249 2.72 -7.48 0.58
CA PHE A 249 3.68 -7.79 -0.47
C PHE A 249 3.78 -9.30 -0.63
N PHE A 250 3.55 -9.78 -1.85
CA PHE A 250 3.61 -11.19 -2.21
C PHE A 250 4.56 -11.42 -3.37
N GLN A 251 4.92 -12.68 -3.62
CA GLN A 251 5.79 -13.09 -4.73
C GLN A 251 7.10 -12.28 -4.72
N ASN A 252 7.61 -11.80 -5.86
CA ASN A 252 8.89 -11.07 -5.92
C ASN A 252 8.72 -9.55 -5.76
N SER A 253 7.63 -9.08 -5.15
CA SER A 253 7.38 -7.64 -4.99
C SER A 253 8.31 -7.01 -3.96
N THR A 254 8.52 -5.70 -4.04
CA THR A 254 9.44 -4.97 -3.15
C THR A 254 8.82 -3.71 -2.56
N ALA A 255 9.11 -3.43 -1.29
CA ALA A 255 8.81 -2.13 -0.69
C ALA A 255 9.81 -1.02 -1.11
N SER A 256 10.94 -1.37 -1.75
CA SER A 256 12.00 -0.46 -2.18
C SER A 256 12.40 0.56 -1.11
N ASP A 257 12.14 1.85 -1.33
CA ASP A 257 12.52 2.97 -0.45
C ASP A 257 11.26 3.61 0.19
N ALA A 258 10.16 2.87 0.22
CA ALA A 258 8.87 3.38 0.67
C ALA A 258 8.85 3.71 2.16
N ALA A 259 7.96 4.64 2.53
CA ALA A 259 7.62 4.93 3.91
C ALA A 259 6.23 4.35 4.23
N ILE A 260 6.18 3.31 5.05
CA ILE A 260 4.94 2.57 5.36
C ILE A 260 4.69 2.61 6.87
N THR A 261 3.56 3.20 7.28
CA THR A 261 3.17 3.33 8.69
C THR A 261 1.91 2.52 8.99
N ALA A 262 2.05 1.47 9.80
CA ALA A 262 0.97 0.74 10.45
C ALA A 262 0.55 1.43 11.75
N ASN A 263 -0.65 2.00 11.77
CA ASN A 263 -1.17 2.69 12.93
C ASN A 263 -1.88 1.76 13.90
N GLY A 264 -1.61 1.91 15.20
CA GLY A 264 -2.40 1.25 16.24
C GLY A 264 -3.87 1.65 16.22
N SER A 265 -4.72 0.80 16.80
CA SER A 265 -6.15 1.06 16.96
C SER A 265 -6.42 2.04 18.09
N THR A 266 -7.49 2.81 17.97
CA THR A 266 -8.01 3.67 19.05
C THR A 266 -9.16 3.01 19.84
N VAL A 267 -9.53 1.77 19.50
CA VAL A 267 -10.68 1.03 20.02
C VAL A 267 -10.20 -0.16 20.85
N ASN A 268 -10.74 -0.30 22.06
CA ASN A 268 -10.34 -1.33 23.01
C ASN A 268 -10.40 -2.75 22.40
N GLY A 269 -9.27 -3.45 22.39
CA GLY A 269 -9.15 -4.81 21.86
C GLY A 269 -9.17 -4.93 20.34
N ALA A 270 -9.34 -3.84 19.59
CA ALA A 270 -9.38 -3.89 18.14
C ALA A 270 -7.97 -3.83 17.52
N LEU A 271 -7.84 -4.37 16.30
CA LEU A 271 -6.57 -4.53 15.60
C LEU A 271 -6.04 -3.19 15.07
N GLY A 272 -4.72 -2.99 15.18
CA GLY A 272 -4.01 -1.96 14.42
C GLY A 272 -3.94 -2.29 12.92
N GLY A 273 -3.41 -1.35 12.14
CA GLY A 273 -3.09 -1.55 10.73
C GLY A 273 -2.03 -2.63 10.58
N LEU A 274 -2.06 -3.34 9.45
CA LEU A 274 -1.13 -4.43 9.17
C LEU A 274 -0.33 -4.19 7.89
N ILE A 275 0.98 -4.40 8.02
CA ILE A 275 1.93 -4.52 6.90
C ILE A 275 2.43 -5.97 6.89
N GLU A 276 2.25 -6.66 5.77
CA GLU A 276 2.64 -8.06 5.62
C GLU A 276 3.60 -8.24 4.44
N PHE A 277 4.65 -9.03 4.65
CA PHE A 277 5.53 -9.54 3.61
C PHE A 277 5.46 -11.07 3.61
N ALA A 278 5.17 -11.67 2.46
CA ALA A 278 5.08 -13.12 2.27
C ALA A 278 5.63 -13.54 0.90
N GLY A 279 5.70 -14.85 0.62
CA GLY A 279 6.39 -15.40 -0.55
C GLY A 279 7.87 -15.06 -0.54
N SER A 280 8.39 -14.61 -1.67
CA SER A 280 9.78 -14.19 -1.88
C SER A 280 9.94 -12.65 -1.89
N SER A 281 9.02 -11.93 -1.24
CA SER A 281 8.97 -10.46 -1.31
C SER A 281 10.06 -9.84 -0.44
N THR A 282 10.37 -8.56 -0.65
CA THR A 282 11.40 -7.88 0.14
C THR A 282 11.01 -6.49 0.63
N ALA A 283 11.31 -6.20 1.89
CA ALA A 283 11.22 -4.84 2.44
C ALA A 283 12.31 -3.90 1.91
N ALA A 284 13.37 -4.43 1.27
CA ALA A 284 14.47 -3.66 0.69
C ALA A 284 15.01 -2.56 1.64
N ASN A 285 14.98 -1.28 1.25
CA ASN A 285 15.44 -0.14 2.05
C ASN A 285 14.31 0.58 2.79
N ALA A 286 13.09 0.02 2.82
CA ALA A 286 11.91 0.74 3.27
C ALA A 286 12.02 1.19 4.74
N THR A 287 11.35 2.29 5.06
CA THR A 287 11.09 2.67 6.45
C THR A 287 9.73 2.14 6.85
N LEU A 288 9.71 1.18 7.77
CA LEU A 288 8.51 0.53 8.28
C LEU A 288 8.26 0.99 9.72
N THR A 289 7.08 1.56 9.97
CA THR A 289 6.71 2.03 11.32
C THR A 289 5.46 1.32 11.80
N ALA A 290 5.53 0.74 13.01
CA ALA A 290 4.37 0.22 13.73
C ALA A 290 4.13 1.07 14.98
N THR A 291 3.01 1.81 15.01
CA THR A 291 2.68 2.69 16.14
C THR A 291 1.82 1.98 17.19
N GLY A 292 1.90 2.44 18.44
CA GLY A 292 1.07 1.90 19.51
C GLY A 292 -0.40 2.30 19.35
N GLY A 293 -1.30 1.42 19.80
CA GLY A 293 -2.71 1.72 19.96
C GLY A 293 -2.99 2.56 21.22
N SER A 294 -4.21 3.07 21.31
CA SER A 294 -4.70 3.84 22.45
C SER A 294 -6.02 3.25 22.98
N ASN A 295 -6.41 3.59 24.21
CA ASN A 295 -7.65 3.13 24.85
C ASN A 295 -7.80 1.60 24.88
N GLY A 296 -6.68 0.87 25.05
CA GLY A 296 -6.67 -0.59 25.02
C GLY A 296 -6.68 -1.21 23.62
N GLY A 297 -6.61 -0.40 22.55
CA GLY A 297 -6.41 -0.88 21.19
C GLY A 297 -5.03 -1.50 20.98
N LEU A 298 -4.96 -2.47 20.08
CA LEU A 298 -3.71 -3.12 19.70
C LEU A 298 -2.87 -2.18 18.83
N GLY A 299 -1.55 -2.33 18.89
CA GLY A 299 -0.62 -1.58 18.04
C GLY A 299 -0.74 -2.00 16.57
N GLY A 300 -0.11 -1.21 15.70
CA GLY A 300 0.17 -1.61 14.33
C GLY A 300 1.09 -2.83 14.32
N ALA A 301 1.00 -3.62 13.25
CA ALA A 301 1.79 -4.84 13.10
C ALA A 301 2.56 -4.83 11.77
N ILE A 302 3.79 -5.33 11.84
CA ILE A 302 4.65 -5.69 10.70
C ILE A 302 4.92 -7.18 10.81
N GLU A 303 4.65 -7.95 9.76
CA GLU A 303 4.74 -9.40 9.78
C GLU A 303 5.55 -9.91 8.57
N PHE A 304 6.51 -10.80 8.83
CA PHE A 304 7.27 -11.51 7.78
C PHE A 304 6.91 -13.00 7.83
N PHE A 305 6.33 -13.49 6.73
CA PHE A 305 5.92 -14.88 6.52
C PHE A 305 6.79 -15.55 5.47
N GLU A 306 6.73 -16.88 5.44
CA GLU A 306 7.32 -17.71 4.38
C GLU A 306 8.81 -17.37 4.18
N ASP A 307 9.23 -17.00 2.97
CA ASP A 307 10.64 -16.73 2.62
C ASP A 307 10.91 -15.23 2.40
N ALA A 308 10.08 -14.35 2.99
CA ALA A 308 10.16 -12.91 2.76
C ALA A 308 11.39 -12.26 3.44
N ASP A 309 12.09 -11.41 2.70
CA ASP A 309 13.35 -10.79 3.16
C ASP A 309 13.15 -9.36 3.68
N GLY A 310 13.58 -9.09 4.90
CA GLY A 310 13.54 -7.75 5.48
C GLY A 310 14.60 -6.79 4.93
N GLY A 311 15.60 -7.28 4.20
CA GLY A 311 16.63 -6.47 3.54
C GLY A 311 17.37 -5.52 4.48
N THR A 312 17.60 -4.29 4.03
CA THR A 312 18.25 -3.18 4.76
C THR A 312 17.24 -2.22 5.38
N SER A 313 15.99 -2.64 5.54
CA SER A 313 14.89 -1.80 6.04
C SER A 313 15.16 -1.22 7.42
N ARG A 314 14.56 -0.05 7.67
CA ARG A 314 14.54 0.59 8.99
C ARG A 314 13.18 0.32 9.64
N ILE A 315 13.17 -0.40 10.76
CA ILE A 315 11.95 -0.75 11.48
C ILE A 315 11.83 0.07 12.77
N GLN A 316 10.72 0.80 12.91
CA GLN A 316 10.40 1.63 14.07
C GLN A 316 9.17 1.08 14.79
N LEU A 317 9.34 0.60 16.03
CA LEU A 317 8.25 -0.02 16.81
C LEU A 317 7.96 0.84 18.04
N LEU A 318 6.75 1.36 18.17
CA LEU A 318 6.39 2.31 19.23
C LEU A 318 5.26 1.76 20.10
N GLY A 319 5.33 1.99 21.42
CA GLY A 319 4.27 1.57 22.35
C GLY A 319 4.05 0.05 22.32
N ASN A 320 2.83 -0.40 21.99
CA ASN A 320 2.51 -1.82 21.77
C ASN A 320 2.50 -2.22 20.27
N GLY A 321 3.12 -1.43 19.38
CA GLY A 321 3.36 -1.80 17.99
C GLY A 321 4.39 -2.93 17.88
N SER A 322 4.25 -3.79 16.87
CA SER A 322 4.98 -5.06 16.81
C SER A 322 5.61 -5.40 15.47
N LEU A 323 6.72 -6.12 15.54
CA LEU A 323 7.31 -6.93 14.47
C LEU A 323 7.13 -8.41 14.83
N ASP A 324 6.58 -9.21 13.93
CA ASP A 324 6.47 -10.67 14.10
C ASP A 324 7.22 -11.39 12.96
N VAL A 325 8.17 -12.25 13.33
CA VAL A 325 8.91 -13.12 12.42
C VAL A 325 8.71 -14.60 12.75
N SER A 326 7.81 -14.93 13.68
CA SER A 326 7.60 -16.29 14.22
C SER A 326 7.02 -17.29 13.21
N VAL A 327 6.52 -16.79 12.09
CA VAL A 327 5.87 -17.54 10.98
C VAL A 327 6.74 -17.59 9.72
N HIS A 328 7.93 -17.00 9.75
CA HIS A 328 8.92 -17.10 8.68
C HIS A 328 9.53 -18.50 8.63
N ASN A 329 9.87 -18.99 7.44
CA ASN A 329 10.57 -20.24 7.23
C ASN A 329 12.03 -20.13 7.73
N SER A 330 12.67 -21.25 8.09
CA SER A 330 14.11 -21.24 8.36
C SER A 330 14.89 -20.75 7.11
N PRO A 331 16.00 -19.99 7.24
CA PRO A 331 16.83 -19.90 8.45
C PRO A 331 16.62 -18.65 9.33
N SER A 332 16.26 -17.50 8.76
CA SER A 332 16.30 -16.22 9.49
C SER A 332 15.61 -15.10 8.72
N VAL A 333 15.20 -14.04 9.43
CA VAL A 333 14.84 -12.74 8.82
C VAL A 333 15.98 -11.75 9.06
N THR A 334 16.44 -11.07 8.00
CA THR A 334 17.44 -9.99 8.12
C THR A 334 16.77 -8.63 7.96
N VAL A 335 17.09 -7.67 8.82
CA VAL A 335 16.63 -6.28 8.73
C VAL A 335 17.79 -5.32 8.95
N GLY A 336 17.73 -4.13 8.35
CA GLY A 336 18.80 -3.13 8.46
C GLY A 336 18.98 -2.60 9.89
N SER A 337 17.89 -2.22 10.54
CA SER A 337 17.90 -1.73 11.93
C SER A 337 16.53 -1.82 12.59
N ILE A 338 16.50 -2.01 13.90
CA ILE A 338 15.30 -1.88 14.74
C ILE A 338 15.46 -0.75 15.77
N GLU A 339 14.39 -0.02 16.07
CA GLU A 339 14.39 1.00 17.11
C GLU A 339 13.02 1.22 17.76
N GLY A 340 13.01 1.84 18.93
CA GLY A 340 11.80 2.19 19.66
C GLY A 340 11.47 1.25 20.83
N SER A 341 10.23 1.34 21.32
CA SER A 341 9.77 0.73 22.57
C SER A 341 8.81 -0.45 22.39
N GLY A 342 8.57 -0.89 21.15
CA GLY A 342 7.57 -1.91 20.81
C GLY A 342 7.98 -3.35 21.11
N HIS A 343 7.35 -4.28 20.40
CA HIS A 343 7.53 -5.72 20.60
C HIS A 343 8.13 -6.40 19.38
N VAL A 344 9.04 -7.33 19.60
CA VAL A 344 9.54 -8.25 18.56
C VAL A 344 9.22 -9.67 18.97
N PHE A 345 8.45 -10.37 18.14
CA PHE A 345 8.05 -11.77 18.34
C PHE A 345 8.89 -12.68 17.42
N LEU A 346 9.77 -13.47 18.02
CA LEU A 346 10.71 -14.34 17.29
C LEU A 346 10.17 -15.75 17.03
N GLY A 347 9.28 -16.24 17.89
CA GLY A 347 8.94 -17.66 17.94
C GLY A 347 10.17 -18.53 18.17
N GLY A 348 10.51 -19.35 17.17
CA GLY A 348 11.75 -20.13 17.12
C GLY A 348 12.76 -19.64 16.07
N ASN A 349 12.53 -18.48 15.45
CA ASN A 349 13.33 -17.98 14.34
C ASN A 349 14.46 -17.04 14.80
N GLU A 350 15.47 -16.88 13.95
CA GLU A 350 16.53 -15.91 14.13
C GLU A 350 16.17 -14.58 13.46
N LEU A 351 16.29 -13.48 14.21
CA LEU A 351 16.31 -12.12 13.67
C LEU A 351 17.75 -11.63 13.56
N ILE A 352 18.17 -11.22 12.37
CA ILE A 352 19.47 -10.60 12.10
C ILE A 352 19.26 -9.10 11.96
N VAL A 353 19.96 -8.30 12.77
CA VAL A 353 19.86 -6.83 12.75
C VAL A 353 21.19 -6.22 12.34
N GLY A 354 21.15 -5.41 11.28
CA GLY A 354 22.29 -4.63 10.80
C GLY A 354 22.31 -4.55 9.27
N GLY A 355 23.23 -3.75 8.74
CA GLY A 355 23.51 -3.68 7.31
C GLY A 355 23.11 -2.37 6.62
N ASN A 356 22.41 -1.47 7.32
CA ASN A 356 22.08 -0.13 6.79
C ASN A 356 22.94 1.02 7.36
N GLY A 357 23.97 0.69 8.15
CA GLY A 357 24.90 1.67 8.73
C GLY A 357 24.33 2.54 9.86
N LEU A 358 23.09 2.30 10.29
CA LEU A 358 22.50 3.02 11.43
C LEU A 358 22.98 2.43 12.75
N SER A 359 23.07 3.30 13.76
CA SER A 359 23.26 2.92 15.17
C SER A 359 21.97 3.25 15.91
N THR A 360 21.24 2.25 16.37
CA THR A 360 19.91 2.43 16.95
C THR A 360 19.81 1.93 18.39
N GLU A 361 18.79 2.43 19.09
CA GLU A 361 18.39 1.95 20.41
C GLU A 361 17.00 1.31 20.33
N PHE A 362 16.91 0.08 20.83
CA PHE A 362 15.66 -0.62 21.06
C PHE A 362 15.44 -0.78 22.57
N SER A 363 14.45 -0.06 23.08
CA SER A 363 14.04 -0.11 24.49
C SER A 363 12.86 -1.04 24.74
N GLY A 364 12.32 -1.64 23.67
CA GLY A 364 11.21 -2.57 23.69
C GLY A 364 11.57 -3.97 24.19
N ILE A 365 10.70 -4.94 23.93
CA ILE A 365 10.87 -6.34 24.36
C ILE A 365 11.00 -7.23 23.12
N ILE A 366 12.10 -7.96 23.04
CA ILE A 366 12.30 -9.07 22.11
C ILE A 366 12.00 -10.37 22.86
N HIS A 367 11.14 -11.21 22.31
CA HIS A 367 10.69 -12.42 22.98
C HIS A 367 10.24 -13.53 22.03
N ASP A 368 10.14 -14.74 22.59
CA ASP A 368 9.55 -15.90 21.92
C ASP A 368 8.03 -15.73 21.71
N GLY A 369 7.39 -16.68 21.02
CA GLY A 369 5.98 -16.61 20.68
C GLY A 369 5.71 -15.76 19.43
N GLY A 370 4.52 -15.17 19.35
CA GLY A 370 4.00 -14.54 18.14
C GLY A 370 2.85 -15.37 17.55
N ILE A 371 2.43 -15.01 16.35
CA ILE A 371 1.35 -15.68 15.62
C ILE A 371 1.67 -17.16 15.37
N GLY A 372 2.94 -17.49 15.13
CA GLY A 372 3.44 -18.86 14.96
C GLY A 372 3.66 -19.61 16.27
N GLY A 373 3.61 -18.92 17.41
CA GLY A 373 4.04 -19.47 18.69
C GLY A 373 5.53 -19.82 18.69
N GLY A 374 5.92 -20.85 19.44
CA GLY A 374 7.30 -21.34 19.47
C GLY A 374 8.19 -20.68 20.53
N SER A 375 9.37 -21.28 20.71
CA SER A 375 10.41 -20.86 21.63
C SER A 375 11.79 -21.09 21.03
N GLY A 376 12.81 -20.44 21.57
CA GLY A 376 14.20 -20.60 21.15
C GLY A 376 14.62 -19.59 20.08
N GLY A 377 13.84 -18.54 19.86
CA GLY A 377 14.19 -17.47 18.93
C GLY A 377 15.51 -16.81 19.32
N SER A 378 16.35 -16.52 18.32
CA SER A 378 17.69 -15.95 18.49
C SER A 378 17.81 -14.57 17.88
N LEU A 379 18.84 -13.84 18.31
CA LEU A 379 19.20 -12.52 17.78
C LEU A 379 20.64 -12.56 17.26
N ALA A 380 20.86 -12.11 16.03
CA ALA A 380 22.19 -11.86 15.49
C ALA A 380 22.40 -10.37 15.20
N VAL A 381 23.59 -9.85 15.49
CA VAL A 381 23.94 -8.43 15.32
C VAL A 381 25.09 -8.30 14.33
N LEU A 382 24.83 -7.63 13.22
CA LEU A 382 25.82 -7.27 12.18
C LEU A 382 26.22 -5.79 12.24
N GLY A 383 25.35 -4.92 12.74
CA GLY A 383 25.53 -3.46 12.84
C GLY A 383 25.78 -2.98 14.27
N THR A 384 25.41 -1.74 14.59
CA THR A 384 25.46 -1.22 15.97
C THR A 384 24.05 -1.15 16.55
N LEU A 385 23.81 -1.91 17.62
CA LEU A 385 22.51 -1.97 18.30
C LEU A 385 22.69 -1.73 19.80
N THR A 386 21.84 -0.90 20.39
CA THR A 386 21.70 -0.76 21.84
C THR A 386 20.40 -1.41 22.30
N LEU A 387 20.48 -2.36 23.23
CA LEU A 387 19.33 -2.95 23.89
C LEU A 387 19.19 -2.36 25.29
N SER A 388 18.13 -1.58 25.50
CA SER A 388 17.81 -0.95 26.79
C SER A 388 16.58 -1.56 27.48
N GLY A 389 15.86 -2.43 26.78
CA GLY A 389 14.74 -3.20 27.32
C GLY A 389 15.16 -4.53 27.96
N ALA A 390 14.26 -5.11 28.75
CA ALA A 390 14.42 -6.44 29.33
C ALA A 390 13.84 -7.50 28.37
N ASN A 391 14.73 -8.16 27.63
CA ASN A 391 14.38 -9.17 26.63
C ASN A 391 14.19 -10.55 27.26
N THR A 392 13.31 -11.36 26.66
CA THR A 392 12.89 -12.67 27.21
C THR A 392 12.91 -13.81 26.19
N TYR A 393 13.49 -13.62 25.00
CA TYR A 393 13.73 -14.72 24.07
C TYR A 393 14.68 -15.75 24.69
N SER A 394 14.51 -17.02 24.31
CA SER A 394 15.26 -18.13 24.93
C SER A 394 16.42 -18.68 24.10
N GLY A 395 16.50 -18.28 22.82
CA GLY A 395 17.63 -18.62 21.95
C GLY A 395 18.88 -17.76 22.22
N ASN A 396 19.95 -18.08 21.49
CA ASN A 396 21.24 -17.43 21.65
C ASN A 396 21.26 -16.00 21.10
N THR A 397 22.26 -15.23 21.53
CA THR A 397 22.60 -13.93 20.94
C THR A 397 23.95 -14.04 20.27
N PHE A 398 24.04 -13.72 18.97
CA PHE A 398 25.28 -13.73 18.20
C PHE A 398 25.69 -12.31 17.87
N ILE A 399 26.89 -11.92 18.26
CA ILE A 399 27.51 -10.65 17.89
C ILE A 399 28.59 -11.02 16.88
N ASN A 400 28.23 -10.88 15.59
CA ASN A 400 29.07 -11.29 14.47
C ASN A 400 30.12 -10.21 14.20
N SER A 401 29.94 -9.37 13.17
CA SER A 401 30.82 -8.24 12.88
C SER A 401 30.35 -6.91 13.50
N GLY A 402 29.31 -6.96 14.33
CA GLY A 402 28.63 -5.78 14.88
C GLY A 402 29.05 -5.40 16.29
N THR A 403 28.45 -4.32 16.80
CA THR A 403 28.55 -3.90 18.20
C THR A 403 27.18 -3.98 18.87
N LEU A 404 27.08 -4.74 19.96
CA LEU A 404 25.91 -4.77 20.82
C LEU A 404 26.21 -4.04 22.14
N PHE A 405 25.48 -2.96 22.42
CA PHE A 405 25.45 -2.33 23.73
C PHE A 405 24.25 -2.85 24.53
N VAL A 406 24.48 -3.34 25.74
CA VAL A 406 23.45 -3.78 26.67
C VAL A 406 23.33 -2.75 27.80
N ASN A 407 22.22 -2.02 27.84
CA ASN A 407 21.98 -0.90 28.78
C ASN A 407 20.66 -1.03 29.56
N ASN A 408 20.09 -2.22 29.62
CA ASN A 408 18.86 -2.47 30.35
C ASN A 408 19.01 -2.21 31.86
N ALA A 409 18.05 -1.49 32.45
CA ALA A 409 18.06 -1.17 33.88
C ALA A 409 17.71 -2.37 34.77
N ALA A 410 16.87 -3.29 34.27
CA ALA A 410 16.43 -4.49 34.96
C ALA A 410 16.28 -5.67 33.98
N GLY A 411 16.17 -6.89 34.50
CA GLY A 411 16.09 -8.10 33.68
C GLY A 411 17.37 -8.41 32.91
N SER A 412 17.24 -9.18 31.82
CA SER A 412 18.33 -9.49 30.89
C SER A 412 18.16 -8.68 29.61
N GLY A 413 19.21 -8.03 29.12
CA GLY A 413 19.19 -7.38 27.81
C GLY A 413 19.31 -8.36 26.65
N THR A 414 19.68 -9.62 26.87
CA THR A 414 19.94 -10.60 25.79
C THR A 414 19.19 -11.91 25.98
N GLY A 415 18.05 -11.90 26.67
CA GLY A 415 17.29 -13.11 26.93
C GLY A 415 18.02 -14.09 27.87
N THR A 416 17.69 -15.38 27.78
CA THR A 416 18.28 -16.44 28.63
C THR A 416 19.32 -17.32 27.93
N GLY A 417 19.37 -17.30 26.60
CA GLY A 417 20.35 -18.06 25.82
C GLY A 417 21.76 -17.52 25.90
N THR A 418 22.71 -18.25 25.33
CA THR A 418 24.15 -17.90 25.39
C THR A 418 24.44 -16.67 24.52
N VAL A 419 25.32 -15.78 25.00
CA VAL A 419 25.84 -14.65 24.21
C VAL A 419 27.19 -15.04 23.61
N HIS A 420 27.25 -15.12 22.28
CA HIS A 420 28.43 -15.41 21.49
C HIS A 420 29.00 -14.12 20.91
N VAL A 421 30.24 -13.80 21.28
CA VAL A 421 31.03 -12.75 20.63
C VAL A 421 31.96 -13.42 19.64
N ASN A 422 31.58 -13.40 18.36
CA ASN A 422 32.35 -13.98 17.27
C ASN A 422 33.47 -13.01 16.82
N ASP A 423 34.32 -13.44 15.90
CA ASP A 423 35.42 -12.61 15.39
C ASP A 423 34.87 -11.32 14.73
N GLY A 424 35.45 -10.18 15.11
CA GLY A 424 34.97 -8.85 14.72
C GLY A 424 33.79 -8.30 15.54
N GLY A 425 33.26 -9.06 16.50
CA GLY A 425 32.12 -8.66 17.33
C GLY A 425 32.53 -7.90 18.58
N MET A 426 31.70 -6.94 18.99
CA MET A 426 31.91 -6.17 20.23
C MET A 426 30.68 -6.19 21.12
N LEU A 427 30.85 -6.61 22.37
CA LEU A 427 29.84 -6.50 23.42
C LEU A 427 30.24 -5.40 24.41
N GLY A 428 29.36 -4.45 24.68
CA GLY A 428 29.58 -3.37 25.64
C GLY A 428 28.31 -2.97 26.40
N GLY A 429 28.40 -1.90 27.19
CA GLY A 429 27.27 -1.35 27.95
C GLY A 429 27.38 -1.55 29.47
N VAL A 430 26.36 -1.08 30.19
CA VAL A 430 26.29 -1.07 31.67
C VAL A 430 25.14 -1.91 32.24
N GLY A 431 24.39 -2.58 31.37
CA GLY A 431 23.24 -3.41 31.70
C GLY A 431 23.61 -4.81 32.16
N LYS A 432 22.62 -5.72 32.09
CA LYS A 432 22.74 -7.10 32.60
C LYS A 432 22.42 -8.10 31.49
N ILE A 433 23.25 -9.13 31.36
CA ILE A 433 22.96 -10.33 30.57
C ILE A 433 22.74 -11.51 31.52
N ALA A 434 21.71 -12.32 31.27
CA ALA A 434 21.47 -13.56 32.02
C ALA A 434 22.15 -14.77 31.38
N GLY A 435 22.31 -14.74 30.06
CA GLY A 435 23.00 -15.76 29.28
C GLY A 435 24.46 -15.96 29.67
N ARG A 436 24.96 -17.18 29.50
CA ARG A 436 26.41 -17.43 29.59
C ARG A 436 27.10 -16.64 28.46
N TRP A 437 28.19 -15.99 28.78
CA TRP A 437 29.05 -15.33 27.79
C TRP A 437 30.10 -16.31 27.25
N MET A 438 30.26 -16.34 25.92
CA MET A 438 31.33 -17.03 25.19
C MET A 438 31.97 -16.07 24.19
N SER A 439 33.29 -16.13 24.07
CA SER A 439 34.07 -15.30 23.17
C SER A 439 35.07 -16.16 22.43
N GLU A 440 35.08 -16.07 21.10
CA GLU A 440 36.06 -16.73 20.24
C GLU A 440 37.23 -15.79 19.95
N HIS A 441 37.98 -15.40 20.98
CA HIS A 441 39.27 -14.73 20.77
C HIS A 441 40.33 -15.81 20.56
N ARG A 442 40.83 -15.95 19.32
CA ARG A 442 42.07 -16.67 19.02
C ARG A 442 43.21 -15.70 18.79
#